data_AF-B0EGV3-F1
#
_entry.id   AF-B0EGV3-F1
#
_cell.length_a   1.000
_cell.length_b   1.000
_cell.length_c   1.000
_cell.angle_alpha   90.00
_cell.angle_beta   90.00
_cell.angle_gamma   90.00
#
_symmetry.space_group_name_H-M   'P 1'
#
loop_
_entity.id
_entity.type
_entity.pdbx_description
1 polymer ?
#
loop_
_entity_poly.entity_id
_entity_poly.type
_entity_poly.pdbx_seq_one_letter_code
_entity_poly.pdbx_strand_id
1 'polypeptide(L)'
;MINIIVIILLCAIPILLLICNIYMMVYFQNPEEKGVSWIWRIIVIIAFEFLEMSVFLIPLDVLNAGPPEPIIPMQIFWYIVYYGMIAFAAIILPFGLCWYNQEEDTSYIKKIVYSFIFALIFLVVAAVFCVIFYIIFGVAEVPVNYQSGDLDLTTFNLDKIKAENVKPENDDEDLQLVLEYHQFFFYIRIVQ
;
A
#
# COMPACT_ATOMS: atom_id res chain seq x y z
N MET A 1 23.30 -8.15 0.73
CA MET A 1 23.07 -9.16 1.79
C MET A 1 21.76 -8.80 2.48
N ILE A 2 20.88 -9.78 2.74
CA ILE A 2 19.60 -9.48 3.40
C ILE A 2 19.88 -9.11 4.87
N ASN A 3 19.54 -7.88 5.23
CA ASN A 3 19.70 -7.39 6.59
C ASN A 3 18.67 -8.06 7.51
N ILE A 4 19.06 -8.37 8.74
CA ILE A 4 18.19 -8.98 9.76
C ILE A 4 16.90 -8.16 9.96
N ILE A 5 17.01 -6.84 9.86
CA ILE A 5 15.87 -5.91 9.96
C ILE A 5 14.81 -6.19 8.89
N VAL A 6 15.22 -6.47 7.65
CA VAL A 6 14.31 -6.77 6.54
C VAL A 6 13.56 -8.08 6.80
N ILE A 7 14.25 -9.10 7.34
CA ILE A 7 13.62 -10.38 7.70
C ILE A 7 12.59 -10.19 8.82
N ILE A 8 12.93 -9.39 9.83
CA ILE A 8 12.01 -9.08 10.94
C ILE A 8 10.75 -8.39 10.41
N LEU A 9 10.91 -7.36 9.57
CA LEU A 9 9.78 -6.62 9.01
C LEU A 9 8.93 -7.45 8.04
N LEU A 10 9.55 -8.31 7.23
CA LEU A 10 8.84 -9.11 6.24
C LEU A 10 8.09 -10.30 6.85
N CYS A 11 8.64 -10.94 7.88
CA CYS A 11 8.08 -12.18 8.44
C CYS A 11 7.63 -12.04 9.89
N ALA A 12 8.49 -11.56 10.78
CA ALA A 12 8.22 -11.62 12.22
C ALA A 12 7.10 -10.67 12.65
N ILE A 13 7.07 -9.45 12.09
CA ILE A 13 6.07 -8.45 12.42
C ILE A 13 4.66 -8.84 11.91
N PRO A 14 4.45 -9.21 10.64
CA PRO A 14 3.14 -9.69 10.18
C PRO A 14 2.60 -10.87 11.00
N ILE A 15 3.45 -11.85 11.33
CA ILE A 15 3.04 -12.99 12.17
C ILE A 15 2.61 -12.53 13.57
N LEU A 16 3.35 -11.60 14.19
CA LEU A 16 2.99 -11.05 15.50
C LEU A 16 1.64 -10.33 15.45
N LEU A 17 1.41 -9.54 14.40
CA LEU A 17 0.17 -8.82 14.21
C LEU A 17 -1.01 -9.74 13.93
N LEU A 18 -0.81 -10.79 13.13
CA LEU A 18 -1.80 -11.84 12.94
C LEU A 18 -2.22 -12.48 14.27
N ILE A 19 -1.26 -12.74 15.16
CA ILE A 19 -1.55 -13.25 16.52
C ILE A 19 -2.35 -12.22 17.32
N CYS A 20 -1.98 -10.93 17.28
CA CYS A 20 -2.74 -9.85 17.90
C CYS A 20 -4.17 -9.76 17.35
N ASN A 21 -4.36 -9.84 16.05
CA ASN A 21 -5.65 -9.81 15.38
C ASN A 21 -6.54 -10.99 15.83
N ILE A 22 -5.97 -12.20 15.88
CA ILE A 22 -6.67 -13.38 16.41
C ILE A 22 -7.04 -13.17 17.88
N TYR A 23 -6.10 -12.69 18.70
CA TYR A 23 -6.34 -12.45 20.14
C TYR A 23 -7.49 -11.45 20.35
N MET A 24 -7.43 -10.30 19.68
CA MET A 24 -8.48 -9.28 19.72
C MET A 24 -9.83 -9.87 19.32
N MET A 25 -9.87 -10.62 18.22
CA MET A 25 -11.09 -11.23 17.72
C MET A 25 -11.63 -12.35 18.60
N VAL A 26 -10.84 -12.98 19.47
CA VAL A 26 -11.31 -13.96 20.46
C VAL A 26 -11.76 -13.27 21.75
N TYR A 27 -11.02 -12.24 22.18
CA TYR A 27 -11.30 -11.51 23.41
C TYR A 27 -12.61 -10.71 23.34
N PHE A 28 -12.87 -10.03 22.21
CA PHE A 28 -14.06 -9.21 22.00
C PHE A 28 -15.29 -10.00 21.49
N GLN A 29 -15.30 -11.33 21.61
CA GLN A 29 -16.45 -12.12 21.18
C GLN A 29 -17.59 -12.03 22.19
N ASN A 30 -18.79 -11.75 21.68
CA ASN A 30 -20.00 -11.92 22.46
C ASN A 30 -20.14 -13.39 22.90
N PRO A 31 -20.42 -13.65 24.19
CA PRO A 31 -20.50 -15.02 24.71
C PRO A 31 -21.62 -15.83 24.07
N GLU A 32 -22.67 -15.18 23.57
CA GLU A 32 -23.81 -15.78 22.88
C GLU A 32 -23.48 -16.22 21.44
N GLU A 33 -22.41 -15.67 20.84
CA GLU A 33 -22.02 -15.95 19.45
C GLU A 33 -20.82 -16.92 19.35
N LYS A 34 -20.52 -17.68 20.40
CA LYS A 34 -19.41 -18.64 20.37
C LYS A 34 -19.67 -19.75 19.36
N GLY A 35 -18.98 -19.69 18.22
CA GLY A 35 -18.92 -20.77 17.22
C GLY A 35 -19.83 -20.64 16.00
N VAL A 36 -20.71 -19.64 15.93
CA VAL A 36 -21.76 -19.59 14.89
C VAL A 36 -21.37 -18.82 13.61
N SER A 37 -20.32 -17.98 13.65
CA SER A 37 -19.92 -17.15 12.49
C SER A 37 -18.41 -17.06 12.28
N TRP A 38 -17.70 -18.18 12.39
CA TRP A 38 -16.25 -18.23 12.30
C TRP A 38 -15.70 -17.76 10.93
N ILE A 39 -16.44 -17.98 9.83
CA ILE A 39 -16.00 -17.61 8.48
C ILE A 39 -15.84 -16.09 8.31
N TRP A 40 -16.83 -15.31 8.78
CA TRP A 40 -16.79 -13.85 8.71
C TRP A 40 -15.71 -13.27 9.60
N ARG A 41 -15.40 -13.93 10.72
CA ARG A 41 -14.30 -13.54 11.60
C ARG A 41 -12.94 -13.69 10.93
N ILE A 42 -12.71 -14.80 10.22
CA ILE A 42 -11.46 -15.00 9.47
C ILE A 42 -11.31 -13.93 8.39
N ILE A 43 -12.39 -13.62 7.67
CA ILE A 43 -12.39 -12.57 6.64
C ILE A 43 -11.99 -11.22 7.24
N VAL A 44 -12.52 -10.86 8.42
CA VAL A 44 -12.17 -9.61 9.11
C VAL A 44 -10.70 -9.61 9.57
N ILE A 45 -10.19 -10.73 10.09
CA ILE A 45 -8.78 -10.87 10.49
C ILE A 45 -7.87 -10.62 9.28
N ILE A 46 -8.18 -11.21 8.13
CA ILE A 46 -7.40 -11.01 6.90
C ILE A 46 -7.48 -9.55 6.43
N ALA A 47 -8.62 -8.87 6.61
CA ALA A 47 -8.76 -7.46 6.27
C ALA A 47 -7.85 -6.57 7.13
N PHE A 48 -7.77 -6.84 8.43
CA PHE A 48 -6.84 -6.14 9.33
C PHE A 48 -5.38 -6.42 8.95
N GLU A 49 -5.05 -7.66 8.61
CA GLU A 49 -3.70 -8.02 8.15
C GLU A 49 -3.28 -7.20 6.92
N PHE A 50 -4.17 -7.05 5.93
CA PHE A 50 -3.88 -6.20 4.75
C PHE A 50 -3.67 -4.73 5.12
N LEU A 51 -4.48 -4.20 6.05
CA LEU A 51 -4.35 -2.82 6.51
C LEU A 51 -3.00 -2.61 7.22
N GLU A 52 -2.62 -3.52 8.11
CA GLU A 52 -1.38 -3.46 8.85
C GLU A 52 -0.16 -3.61 7.94
N MET A 53 -0.20 -4.58 7.01
CA MET A 53 0.84 -4.75 6.00
C MET A 53 1.08 -3.47 5.19
N SER A 54 0.03 -2.68 4.90
CA SER A 54 0.18 -1.42 4.17
C SER A 54 1.05 -0.38 4.89
N VAL A 55 1.00 -0.37 6.23
CA VAL A 55 1.81 0.53 7.07
C VAL A 55 3.26 0.06 7.10
N PHE A 56 3.49 -1.27 7.21
CA PHE A 56 4.83 -1.84 7.27
C PHE A 56 5.54 -1.91 5.92
N LEU A 57 4.81 -1.84 4.81
CA LEU A 57 5.39 -1.75 3.48
C LEU A 57 6.26 -0.50 3.32
N ILE A 58 5.93 0.62 3.98
CA ILE A 58 6.70 1.87 3.91
C ILE A 58 8.15 1.70 4.43
N PRO A 59 8.39 1.30 5.68
CA PRO A 59 9.75 1.09 6.17
C PRO A 59 10.47 -0.04 5.42
N LEU A 60 9.74 -1.08 4.97
CA LEU A 60 10.31 -2.14 4.15
C LEU A 60 10.82 -1.62 2.80
N ASP A 61 10.09 -0.70 2.16
CA ASP A 61 10.45 -0.08 0.89
C ASP A 61 11.72 0.77 1.04
N VAL A 62 11.79 1.61 2.09
CA VAL A 62 12.97 2.43 2.39
C VAL A 62 14.21 1.56 2.63
N LEU A 63 14.06 0.44 3.33
CA LEU A 63 15.18 -0.48 3.59
C LEU A 63 15.61 -1.28 2.37
N ASN A 64 14.69 -1.56 1.44
CA ASN A 64 14.98 -2.28 0.20
C ASN A 64 15.53 -1.38 -0.92
N ALA A 65 15.32 -0.05 -0.84
CA ALA A 65 15.82 0.93 -1.80
C ALA A 65 17.32 1.28 -1.63
N GLY A 66 17.95 0.91 -0.52
CA GLY A 66 19.36 1.20 -0.24
C GLY A 66 20.33 0.25 -0.96
N PRO A 67 21.60 0.65 -1.18
CA PRO A 67 22.63 -0.23 -1.74
C PRO A 67 22.91 -1.44 -0.83
N PRO A 68 23.21 -2.64 -1.37
CA PRO A 68 23.29 -3.02 -2.79
C PRO A 68 21.90 -3.16 -3.45
N GLU A 69 21.86 -3.42 -4.76
CA GLU A 69 20.62 -3.50 -5.59
C GLU A 69 19.41 -4.14 -4.88
N PRO A 70 18.19 -3.62 -5.13
CA PRO A 70 16.97 -4.10 -4.48
C PRO A 70 16.79 -5.60 -4.65
N ILE A 71 16.63 -6.32 -3.54
CA ILE A 71 16.48 -7.78 -3.54
C ILE A 71 15.00 -8.17 -3.66
N ILE A 72 14.11 -7.34 -3.12
CA ILE A 72 12.67 -7.62 -3.03
C ILE A 72 11.92 -6.81 -4.11
N PRO A 73 11.04 -7.44 -4.90
CA PRO A 73 10.21 -6.73 -5.89
C PRO A 73 9.07 -5.97 -5.20
N MET A 74 9.38 -4.81 -4.61
CA MET A 74 8.43 -4.04 -3.78
C MET A 74 7.16 -3.61 -4.52
N GLN A 75 7.25 -3.32 -5.81
CA GLN A 75 6.08 -2.94 -6.62
C GLN A 75 4.99 -4.03 -6.62
N ILE A 76 5.38 -5.31 -6.66
CA ILE A 76 4.43 -6.43 -6.62
C ILE A 76 3.74 -6.50 -5.25
N PHE A 77 4.50 -6.31 -4.17
CA PHE A 77 3.94 -6.30 -2.82
C PHE A 77 2.93 -5.18 -2.61
N TRP A 78 3.25 -3.97 -3.10
CA TRP A 78 2.32 -2.84 -3.08
C TRP A 78 1.04 -3.14 -3.84
N TYR A 79 1.12 -3.73 -5.03
CA TYR A 79 -0.07 -4.14 -5.78
C TYR A 79 -0.91 -5.18 -5.04
N ILE A 80 -0.29 -6.21 -4.48
CA ILE A 80 -1.00 -7.25 -3.72
C ILE A 80 -1.76 -6.62 -2.54
N VAL A 81 -1.09 -5.77 -1.76
CA VAL A 81 -1.70 -5.17 -0.57
C VAL A 81 -2.80 -4.18 -0.96
N TYR A 82 -2.55 -3.26 -1.89
CA TYR A 82 -3.56 -2.27 -2.24
C TYR A 82 -4.76 -2.85 -2.99
N TYR A 83 -4.56 -3.76 -3.94
CA TYR A 83 -5.70 -4.43 -4.58
C TYR A 83 -6.46 -5.31 -3.59
N GLY A 84 -5.76 -5.97 -2.65
CA GLY A 84 -6.37 -6.66 -1.53
C GLY A 84 -7.25 -5.72 -0.71
N MET A 85 -6.70 -4.61 -0.23
CA MET A 85 -7.43 -3.62 0.56
C MET A 85 -8.68 -3.10 -0.16
N ILE A 86 -8.59 -2.77 -1.45
CA ILE A 86 -9.73 -2.30 -2.25
C ILE A 86 -10.80 -3.40 -2.34
N ALA A 87 -10.41 -4.65 -2.63
CA ALA A 87 -11.36 -5.76 -2.71
C ALA A 87 -12.07 -6.00 -1.37
N PHE A 88 -11.33 -5.95 -0.26
CA PHE A 88 -11.90 -6.10 1.07
C PHE A 88 -12.84 -4.94 1.44
N ALA A 89 -12.40 -3.70 1.26
CA ALA A 89 -13.15 -2.52 1.64
C ALA A 89 -14.40 -2.28 0.78
N ALA A 90 -14.32 -2.49 -0.53
CA ALA A 90 -15.41 -2.15 -1.45
C ALA A 90 -16.38 -3.30 -1.73
N ILE A 91 -15.96 -4.56 -1.55
CA ILE A 91 -16.77 -5.72 -1.96
C ILE A 91 -16.98 -6.68 -0.79
N ILE A 92 -15.90 -7.24 -0.22
CA ILE A 92 -16.02 -8.38 0.71
C ILE A 92 -16.64 -7.96 2.05
N LEU A 93 -16.19 -6.86 2.65
CA LEU A 93 -16.72 -6.38 3.93
C LEU A 93 -18.17 -5.86 3.80
N PRO A 94 -18.56 -5.05 2.80
CA PRO A 94 -19.96 -4.67 2.59
C PRO A 94 -20.87 -5.87 2.35
N PHE A 95 -20.40 -6.85 1.58
CA PHE A 95 -21.12 -8.11 1.38
C PHE A 95 -21.33 -8.84 2.71
N GLY A 96 -20.28 -9.01 3.51
CA GLY A 96 -20.33 -9.67 4.81
C GLY A 96 -21.23 -8.94 5.81
N LEU A 97 -21.20 -7.60 5.82
CA LEU A 97 -22.07 -6.77 6.65
C LEU A 97 -23.55 -7.00 6.32
N CYS A 98 -23.91 -7.02 5.04
CA CYS A 98 -25.28 -7.30 4.63
C CYS A 98 -25.66 -8.75 4.92
N TRP A 99 -24.76 -9.71 4.68
CA TRP A 99 -25.00 -11.12 4.98
C TRP A 99 -25.31 -11.36 6.46
N TYR A 100 -24.53 -10.75 7.35
CA TYR A 100 -24.68 -10.91 8.79
C TYR A 100 -25.97 -10.29 9.33
N ASN A 101 -26.45 -9.19 8.72
CA ASN A 101 -27.68 -8.51 9.15
C ASN A 101 -28.98 -9.14 8.63
N GLN A 102 -28.90 -10.20 7.82
CA GLN A 102 -30.10 -10.86 7.28
C GLN A 102 -30.64 -11.92 8.25
N GLU A 103 -31.97 -12.00 8.33
CA GLU A 103 -32.67 -12.97 9.17
C GLU A 103 -32.27 -14.41 8.85
N GLU A 104 -32.15 -15.25 9.89
CA GLU A 104 -31.76 -16.65 9.75
C GLU A 104 -32.68 -17.45 8.82
N ASP A 105 -33.98 -17.17 8.84
CA ASP A 105 -35.04 -17.88 8.10
C ASP A 105 -35.09 -17.59 6.59
N THR A 106 -34.29 -16.63 6.09
CA THR A 106 -34.26 -16.34 4.66
C THR A 106 -33.49 -17.40 3.87
N SER A 107 -34.03 -17.83 2.73
CA SER A 107 -33.38 -18.80 1.84
C SER A 107 -31.97 -18.35 1.45
N TYR A 108 -30.99 -19.25 1.54
CA TYR A 108 -29.57 -18.98 1.22
C TYR A 108 -29.36 -18.28 -0.13
N ILE A 109 -30.11 -18.65 -1.17
CA ILE A 109 -29.99 -18.03 -2.49
C ILE A 109 -30.40 -16.55 -2.43
N LYS A 110 -31.51 -16.25 -1.75
CA LYS A 110 -31.95 -14.87 -1.55
C LYS A 110 -30.90 -14.10 -0.76
N LYS A 111 -30.31 -14.72 0.26
CA LYS A 111 -29.25 -14.09 1.06
C LYS A 111 -28.07 -13.63 0.22
N ILE A 112 -27.53 -14.52 -0.61
CA ILE A 112 -26.39 -14.22 -1.49
C ILE A 112 -26.75 -13.07 -2.44
N VAL A 113 -27.92 -13.12 -3.07
CA VAL A 113 -28.35 -12.10 -4.04
C VAL A 113 -28.49 -10.73 -3.38
N TYR A 114 -29.15 -10.65 -2.23
CA TYR A 114 -29.32 -9.39 -1.51
C TYR A 114 -27.98 -8.81 -1.04
N SER A 115 -27.09 -9.64 -0.48
CA SER A 115 -25.76 -9.20 -0.06
C SER A 115 -24.91 -8.71 -1.24
N PHE A 116 -25.04 -9.35 -2.40
CA PHE A 116 -24.31 -8.94 -3.61
C PHE A 116 -24.83 -7.62 -4.17
N ILE A 117 -26.16 -7.43 -4.24
CA ILE A 117 -26.75 -6.16 -4.67
C ILE A 117 -26.35 -5.04 -3.72
N PHE A 118 -26.36 -5.30 -2.41
CA PHE A 118 -25.90 -4.33 -1.42
C PHE A 118 -24.43 -3.95 -1.62
N ALA A 119 -23.55 -4.93 -1.80
CA ALA A 119 -22.12 -4.68 -2.06
C ALA A 119 -21.92 -3.87 -3.34
N LEU A 120 -22.71 -4.11 -4.39
CA LEU A 120 -22.66 -3.35 -5.63
C LEU A 120 -23.11 -1.90 -5.43
N ILE A 121 -24.20 -1.67 -4.69
CA ILE A 121 -24.66 -0.31 -4.35
C ILE A 121 -23.57 0.41 -3.53
N PHE A 122 -22.99 -0.26 -2.54
CA PHE A 122 -21.91 0.29 -1.73
C PHE A 122 -20.70 0.68 -2.59
N LEU A 123 -20.29 -0.18 -3.53
CA LEU A 123 -19.21 0.09 -4.46
C LEU A 123 -19.48 1.33 -5.33
N VAL A 124 -20.71 1.48 -5.84
CA VAL A 124 -21.11 2.67 -6.61
C VAL A 124 -21.04 3.93 -5.75
N VAL A 125 -21.55 3.88 -4.52
CA VAL A 125 -21.50 5.01 -3.58
C VAL A 125 -20.05 5.36 -3.25
N ALA A 126 -19.21 4.38 -2.94
CA ALA A 126 -17.79 4.58 -2.68
C ALA A 126 -17.06 5.21 -3.87
N ALA A 127 -17.34 4.75 -5.09
CA ALA A 127 -16.77 5.32 -6.31
C ALA A 127 -17.18 6.79 -6.51
N VAL A 128 -18.45 7.13 -6.25
CA VAL A 128 -18.93 8.53 -6.30
C VAL A 128 -18.18 9.40 -5.28
N PHE A 129 -18.01 8.93 -4.04
CA PHE A 129 -17.22 9.65 -3.04
C PHE A 129 -15.76 9.82 -3.46
N CYS A 130 -15.12 8.78 -4.03
CA CYS A 130 -13.77 8.88 -4.55
C CYS A 130 -13.63 9.95 -5.65
N VAL A 131 -14.59 10.02 -6.58
CA VAL A 131 -14.60 11.06 -7.63
C VAL A 131 -14.76 12.45 -7.02
N ILE A 132 -15.67 12.62 -6.07
CA ILE A 132 -15.87 13.90 -5.38
C ILE A 132 -14.60 14.32 -4.64
N PHE A 133 -13.97 13.42 -3.88
CA PHE A 133 -12.72 13.73 -3.19
C PHE A 133 -11.57 14.01 -4.15
N TYR A 134 -11.51 13.34 -5.29
CA TYR A 134 -10.51 13.63 -6.31
C TYR A 134 -10.69 15.04 -6.88
N ILE A 135 -11.93 15.49 -7.12
CA ILE A 135 -12.19 16.86 -7.61
C ILE A 135 -11.77 17.91 -6.58
N ILE A 136 -11.99 17.66 -5.28
CA ILE A 136 -11.72 18.63 -4.21
C ILE A 136 -10.24 18.63 -3.77
N PHE A 137 -9.63 17.45 -3.63
CA PHE A 137 -8.31 17.24 -3.02
C PHE A 137 -7.27 16.64 -3.95
N GLY A 138 -7.59 16.44 -5.24
CA GLY A 138 -6.71 15.73 -6.19
C GLY A 138 -5.41 16.44 -6.54
N VAL A 139 -5.24 17.69 -6.10
CA VAL A 139 -4.02 18.47 -6.31
C VAL A 139 -3.39 18.77 -4.96
N ALA A 140 -2.15 18.30 -4.77
CA ALA A 140 -1.30 18.67 -3.66
C ALA A 140 -0.19 19.58 -4.19
N GLU A 141 -0.20 20.85 -3.76
CA GLU A 141 0.88 21.79 -4.02
C GLU A 141 1.95 21.63 -2.95
N VAL A 142 3.16 21.23 -3.34
CA VAL A 142 4.29 21.08 -2.44
C VAL A 142 5.26 22.24 -2.67
N PRO A 143 5.38 23.20 -1.74
CA PRO A 143 6.33 24.29 -1.87
C PRO A 143 7.75 23.75 -1.75
N VAL A 144 8.56 23.91 -2.81
CA VAL A 144 9.94 23.46 -2.83
C VAL A 144 10.85 24.68 -2.61
N ASN A 145 11.42 24.80 -1.42
CA ASN A 145 12.43 25.82 -1.15
C ASN A 145 13.78 25.33 -1.67
N TYR A 146 14.25 25.89 -2.79
CA TYR A 146 15.62 25.68 -3.24
C TYR A 146 16.57 26.43 -2.31
N GLN A 147 17.34 25.70 -1.52
CA GLN A 147 18.56 26.24 -0.94
C GLN A 147 19.65 26.01 -1.97
N SER A 148 19.91 27.04 -2.79
CA SER A 148 21.14 27.11 -3.60
C SER A 148 22.30 27.33 -2.64
N GLY A 149 22.79 26.26 -2.03
CA GLY A 149 24.17 26.25 -1.56
C GLY A 149 25.06 26.31 -2.78
N ASP A 150 25.90 27.32 -2.90
CA ASP A 150 27.06 27.25 -3.80
C ASP A 150 27.85 26.01 -3.37
N LEU A 151 27.62 24.90 -4.08
CA LEU A 151 28.51 23.75 -4.05
C LEU A 151 29.82 24.28 -4.63
N ASP A 152 30.76 24.60 -3.73
CA ASP A 152 32.11 24.99 -4.10
C ASP A 152 32.76 23.82 -4.84
N LEU A 153 32.59 23.82 -6.17
CA LEU A 153 33.10 22.85 -7.13
C LEU A 153 34.63 22.70 -7.07
N THR A 154 35.31 23.57 -6.32
CA THR A 154 36.75 23.45 -6.04
C THR A 154 37.07 22.30 -5.08
N THR A 155 36.11 21.84 -4.26
CA THR A 155 36.29 20.70 -3.34
C THR A 155 35.80 19.37 -3.91
N PHE A 156 34.85 19.41 -4.85
CA PHE A 156 34.49 18.26 -5.68
C PHE A 156 35.53 18.10 -6.79
N ASN A 157 36.63 17.43 -6.45
CA ASN A 157 37.74 17.14 -7.35
C ASN A 157 37.29 16.15 -8.45
N LEU A 158 36.55 16.66 -9.45
CA LEU A 158 36.08 15.94 -10.64
C LEU A 158 37.26 15.26 -11.36
N ASP A 159 38.46 15.82 -11.26
CA ASP A 159 39.68 15.24 -11.84
C ASP A 159 40.05 13.89 -11.21
N LYS A 160 39.76 13.67 -9.92
CA LYS A 160 39.98 12.35 -9.28
C LYS A 160 38.99 11.31 -9.76
N ILE A 161 37.73 11.68 -9.99
CA ILE A 161 36.69 10.74 -10.47
C ILE A 161 36.88 10.47 -11.97
N LYS A 162 37.29 11.47 -12.75
CA LYS A 162 37.61 11.33 -14.17
C LYS A 162 38.90 10.50 -14.37
N ALA A 163 39.88 10.63 -13.49
CA ALA A 163 41.11 9.83 -13.55
C ALA A 163 40.92 8.36 -13.13
N GLU A 164 39.94 8.04 -12.28
CA GLU A 164 39.71 6.67 -11.82
C GLU A 164 38.81 5.85 -12.76
N ASN A 165 37.99 6.50 -13.62
CA ASN A 165 37.04 5.79 -14.48
C ASN A 165 37.08 6.14 -15.99
N VAL A 166 38.07 6.87 -16.50
CA VAL A 166 38.20 7.07 -17.95
C VAL A 166 39.09 6.01 -18.60
N LYS A 167 38.46 4.98 -19.17
CA LYS A 167 38.84 4.50 -20.51
C LYS A 167 38.07 5.36 -21.52
N PRO A 168 38.74 6.01 -22.49
CA PRO A 168 38.06 6.88 -23.42
C PRO A 168 37.42 6.02 -24.51
N GLU A 169 36.09 6.04 -24.62
CA GLU A 169 35.43 5.67 -25.87
C GLU A 169 34.14 6.48 -26.04
N ASN A 170 34.23 7.37 -27.04
CA ASN A 170 33.20 8.15 -27.70
C ASN A 170 32.27 9.01 -26.83
N ASP A 171 32.61 10.30 -26.87
CA ASP A 171 31.71 11.44 -26.75
C ASP A 171 30.45 11.25 -27.62
N ASP A 172 29.34 11.84 -27.12
CA ASP A 172 28.02 12.00 -27.75
C ASP A 172 26.93 11.10 -27.16
N GLU A 173 26.54 11.35 -25.89
CA GLU A 173 25.14 11.18 -25.49
C GLU A 173 24.85 12.11 -24.30
N ASP A 174 23.99 13.10 -24.56
CA ASP A 174 23.45 14.02 -23.57
C ASP A 174 22.96 13.25 -22.35
N LEU A 175 23.52 13.56 -21.17
CA LEU A 175 23.11 12.99 -19.90
C LEU A 175 21.74 13.56 -19.51
N GLN A 176 20.70 13.10 -20.20
CA GLN A 176 19.32 13.35 -19.83
C GLN A 176 19.03 12.54 -18.57
N LEU A 177 18.92 13.24 -17.45
CA LEU A 177 18.40 12.69 -16.20
C LEU A 177 16.89 12.50 -16.38
N VAL A 178 16.51 11.39 -17.03
CA VAL A 178 15.12 11.00 -17.21
C VAL A 178 14.61 10.45 -15.88
N LEU A 179 14.00 11.32 -15.08
CA LEU A 179 13.12 10.90 -13.98
C LEU A 179 11.84 10.35 -14.61
N GLU A 180 11.79 9.04 -14.85
CA GLU A 180 10.54 8.34 -15.16
C GLU A 180 9.63 8.37 -13.93
N TYR A 181 8.75 9.38 -13.90
CA TYR A 181 7.65 9.45 -12.95
C TYR A 181 6.58 8.45 -13.37
N HIS A 182 6.51 7.30 -12.70
CA HIS A 182 5.46 6.32 -12.95
C HIS A 182 4.12 6.91 -12.52
N GLN A 183 3.35 7.40 -13.51
CA GLN A 183 2.00 7.93 -13.36
C GLN A 183 1.06 6.86 -12.81
N PHE A 184 0.75 6.87 -11.52
CA PHE A 184 -0.56 6.41 -11.05
C PHE A 184 -0.99 7.21 -9.81
N PHE A 185 -2.04 8.00 -10.02
CA PHE A 185 -2.96 8.61 -9.04
C PHE A 185 -2.71 9.94 -8.34
N PHE A 186 -1.58 10.64 -8.49
CA PHE A 186 -1.49 12.04 -8.03
C PHE A 186 -0.75 12.93 -9.03
N TYR A 187 -1.43 13.98 -9.51
CA TYR A 187 -0.83 15.05 -10.29
C TYR A 187 -0.20 16.06 -9.34
N ILE A 188 1.10 15.94 -9.11
CA ILE A 188 1.86 16.91 -8.32
C ILE A 188 2.12 18.12 -9.22
N ARG A 189 1.46 19.24 -8.93
CA ARG A 189 1.74 20.53 -9.59
C ARG A 189 2.80 21.27 -8.76
N ILE A 190 4.00 21.40 -9.31
CA ILE A 190 5.05 22.23 -8.72
C ILE A 190 4.73 23.68 -9.07
N VAL A 191 4.47 24.51 -8.05
CA VAL A 191 4.21 25.95 -8.21
C VAL A 191 5.48 26.70 -7.81
N GLN A 192 5.89 27.64 -8.66
CA GLN A 192 7.06 28.51 -8.49
C GLN A 192 6.77 29.67 -7.53
#